data_AF-A0A5S4G8U9-F1
#
_entry.id   AF-A0A5S4G8U9-F1
#
_cell.length_a   1.000
_cell.length_b   1.000
_cell.length_c   1.000
_cell.angle_alpha   90.00
_cell.angle_beta   90.00
_cell.angle_gamma   90.00
#
_symmetry.space_group_name_H-M   'P 1'
#
loop_
_entity.id
_entity.type
_entity.pdbx_description
1 polymer ?
#
loop_
_entity_poly.entity_id
_entity_poly.type
_entity_poly.pdbx_seq_one_letter_code
_entity_poly.pdbx_strand_id
1 'polypeptide(L)'
;MTRGDLRGAVKGRVWRRGDDGFDAARRAWNLTVEQPVAAVVEAADAEDVAALVRYARRSGLTVTAQAGGHDASGDVEGVILLRTGRLDGVRV
;
A
#
# COMPACT_ATOMS: atom_id res chain seq x y z
N MET A 1 -10.66 -10.88 -17.71
CA MET A 1 -9.67 -11.38 -16.74
C MET A 1 -10.03 -10.78 -15.39
N THR A 2 -10.67 -11.54 -14.51
CA THR A 2 -11.25 -11.02 -13.26
C THR A 2 -10.13 -10.56 -12.33
N ARG A 3 -10.12 -9.26 -12.01
CA ARG A 3 -9.22 -8.64 -11.04
C ARG A 3 -9.45 -9.33 -9.70
N GLY A 4 -8.49 -10.14 -9.26
CA GLY A 4 -8.59 -10.87 -7.99
C GLY A 4 -8.80 -9.92 -6.81
N ASP A 5 -9.24 -10.44 -5.67
CA ASP A 5 -9.39 -9.61 -4.47
C ASP A 5 -8.00 -9.33 -3.84
N LEU A 6 -7.62 -8.06 -3.73
CA LEU A 6 -6.38 -7.63 -3.06
C LEU A 6 -6.32 -8.08 -1.59
N ARG A 7 -7.45 -8.07 -0.87
CA ARG A 7 -7.51 -8.54 0.54
C ARG A 7 -7.21 -10.04 0.64
N GLY A 8 -7.68 -10.84 -0.32
CA GLY A 8 -7.32 -12.26 -0.41
C GLY A 8 -5.89 -12.52 -0.91
N ALA A 9 -5.17 -11.52 -1.41
CA ALA A 9 -3.82 -11.69 -1.95
C ALA A 9 -2.70 -11.53 -0.91
N VAL A 10 -2.98 -10.87 0.22
CA VAL A 10 -2.00 -10.56 1.28
C VAL A 10 -2.57 -10.90 2.64
N LYS A 11 -1.71 -11.21 3.61
CA LYS A 11 -2.06 -11.45 5.02
C LYS A 11 -2.20 -10.14 5.80
N GLY A 12 -1.43 -9.12 5.40
CA GLY A 12 -1.40 -7.80 5.98
C GLY A 12 -2.69 -7.00 5.81
N ARG A 13 -2.68 -5.78 6.32
CA ARG A 13 -3.88 -4.93 6.28
C ARG A 13 -4.03 -4.26 4.93
N VAL A 14 -5.26 -4.19 4.44
CA VAL A 14 -5.61 -3.54 3.18
C VAL A 14 -6.74 -2.55 3.43
N TRP A 15 -6.56 -1.32 2.95
CA TRP A 15 -7.60 -0.31 2.90
C TRP A 15 -7.82 0.13 1.45
N ARG A 16 -9.08 0.21 1.04
CA ARG A 16 -9.54 0.73 -0.24
C ARG A 16 -10.21 2.07 -0.03
N ARG A 17 -10.33 2.86 -1.11
CA ARG A 17 -11.18 4.06 -1.10
C ARG A 17 -12.59 3.68 -0.61
N GLY A 18 -13.08 4.40 0.41
CA GLY A 18 -14.36 4.15 1.06
C GLY A 18 -14.31 3.25 2.30
N ASP A 19 -13.18 2.56 2.56
CA ASP A 19 -13.01 1.81 3.81
C ASP A 19 -12.78 2.75 5.00
N ASP A 20 -13.35 2.40 6.14
CA ASP A 20 -13.04 3.06 7.41
C ASP A 20 -11.52 3.01 7.68
N GLY A 21 -10.94 4.17 7.97
CA GLY A 21 -9.51 4.33 8.22
C GLY A 21 -8.64 4.50 6.97
N PHE A 22 -9.20 4.46 5.75
CA PHE A 22 -8.42 4.67 4.52
C PHE A 22 -7.70 6.02 4.49
N ASP A 23 -8.37 7.11 4.89
CA ASP A 23 -7.78 8.44 4.92
C ASP A 23 -6.61 8.57 5.90
N ALA A 24 -6.70 7.87 7.03
CA ALA A 24 -5.59 7.80 7.98
C ALA A 24 -4.44 6.96 7.39
N ALA A 25 -4.73 5.82 6.78
CA ALA A 25 -3.72 4.91 6.22
C ALA A 25 -2.93 5.53 5.06
N ARG A 26 -3.57 6.33 4.20
CA ARG A 26 -2.92 6.99 3.04
C ARG A 26 -2.13 8.24 3.38
N ARG A 27 -2.28 8.77 4.61
CA ARG A 27 -1.75 10.07 5.01
C ARG A 27 -0.23 10.09 4.90
N ALA A 28 0.29 11.12 4.22
CA ALA A 28 1.71 11.38 4.14
C ALA A 28 2.25 11.89 5.50
N TRP A 29 3.56 11.82 5.68
CA TRP A 29 4.21 12.50 6.80
C TRP A 29 4.07 14.02 6.66
N ASN A 30 4.34 14.55 5.46
CA ASN A 30 4.03 15.93 5.14
C ASN A 30 2.52 16.06 4.84
N LEU A 31 1.78 16.63 5.78
CA LEU A 31 0.33 16.77 5.71
C LEU A 31 -0.16 17.71 4.60
N THR A 32 0.73 18.50 3.98
CA THR A 32 0.37 19.32 2.82
C THR A 32 0.29 18.51 1.53
N VAL A 33 0.79 17.27 1.52
CA VAL A 33 0.75 16.39 0.35
C VAL A 33 -0.45 15.45 0.47
N GLU A 34 -1.40 15.63 -0.42
CA GLU A 34 -2.48 14.68 -0.59
C GLU A 34 -2.08 13.57 -1.56
N GLN A 35 -2.34 12.31 -1.19
CA GLN A 35 -2.00 11.14 -2.00
C GLN A 35 -3.29 10.45 -2.47
N PRO A 36 -3.69 10.61 -3.75
CA PRO A 36 -4.91 10.01 -4.29
C PRO A 36 -4.70 8.54 -4.71
N VAL A 37 -4.14 7.73 -3.81
CA VAL A 37 -3.85 6.31 -4.08
C VAL A 37 -5.13 5.48 -4.21
N ALA A 38 -5.08 4.38 -4.96
CA ALA A 38 -6.21 3.49 -5.14
C ALA A 38 -6.46 2.57 -3.93
N ALA A 39 -5.40 2.22 -3.22
CA ALA A 39 -5.43 1.38 -2.04
C ALA A 39 -4.16 1.60 -1.19
N VAL A 40 -4.23 1.24 0.09
CA VAL A 40 -3.09 1.14 0.99
C VAL A 40 -2.96 -0.30 1.44
N VAL A 41 -1.75 -0.84 1.40
CA VAL A 41 -1.41 -2.17 1.92
C VAL A 41 -0.31 -2.00 2.95
N GLU A 42 -0.54 -2.46 4.17
CA GLU A 42 0.52 -2.61 5.16
C GLU A 42 0.92 -4.08 5.25
N ALA A 43 2.12 -4.38 4.75
CA ALA A 43 2.64 -5.73 4.67
C ALA A 43 2.94 -6.29 6.07
N ALA A 44 2.57 -7.55 6.30
CA ALA A 44 2.92 -8.27 7.52
C ALA A 44 4.29 -8.95 7.41
N ASP A 45 4.69 -9.35 6.21
CA ASP A 45 5.93 -10.07 5.92
C ASP A 45 6.43 -9.78 4.47
N ALA A 46 7.53 -10.43 4.07
CA ALA A 46 8.10 -10.27 2.73
C ALA A 46 7.21 -10.94 1.65
N GLU A 47 6.51 -12.01 2.02
CA GLU A 47 5.58 -12.72 1.14
C GLU A 47 4.41 -11.82 0.71
N ASP A 48 3.91 -10.96 1.62
CA ASP A 48 2.90 -9.94 1.31
C ASP A 48 3.40 -8.95 0.27
N VAL A 49 4.65 -8.48 0.38
CA VAL A 49 5.24 -7.57 -0.60
C VAL A 49 5.31 -8.25 -1.98
N ALA A 50 5.79 -9.49 -2.02
CA ALA A 50 5.87 -10.26 -3.26
C ALA A 50 4.49 -10.55 -3.86
N ALA A 51 3.48 -10.82 -3.02
CA ALA A 51 2.11 -11.05 -3.48
C ALA A 51 1.45 -9.77 -4.01
N LEU A 52 1.66 -8.64 -3.33
CA LEU A 52 1.21 -7.32 -3.76
C LEU A 52 1.78 -6.94 -5.12
N VAL A 53 3.10 -7.07 -5.32
CA VAL A 53 3.75 -6.75 -6.61
C VAL A 53 3.19 -7.62 -7.74
N ARG A 54 3.00 -8.93 -7.48
CA ARG A 54 2.38 -9.84 -8.46
C ARG A 54 0.93 -9.45 -8.74
N TYR A 55 0.17 -9.05 -7.74
CA TYR A 55 -1.20 -8.57 -7.89
C TYR A 55 -1.28 -7.30 -8.72
N ALA A 56 -0.44 -6.30 -8.42
CA ALA A 56 -0.38 -5.02 -9.12
C ALA A 56 -0.08 -5.25 -10.60
N ARG A 57 0.93 -6.08 -10.92
CA ARG A 57 1.26 -6.48 -12.30
C ARG A 57 0.07 -7.10 -13.04
N ARG A 58 -0.63 -8.06 -12.43
CA ARG A 58 -1.81 -8.71 -13.06
C ARG A 58 -2.99 -7.75 -13.24
N SER A 59 -3.06 -6.70 -12.43
CA SER A 59 -4.16 -5.74 -12.41
C SER A 59 -3.85 -4.47 -13.22
N GLY A 60 -2.67 -4.36 -13.83
CA GLY A 60 -2.24 -3.14 -14.53
C GLY A 60 -2.02 -1.94 -13.61
N LEU A 61 -1.72 -2.17 -12.33
CA LEU A 61 -1.48 -1.13 -11.32
C LEU A 61 0.00 -1.06 -10.98
N THR A 62 0.43 0.09 -10.46
CA THR A 62 1.78 0.29 -9.92
C THR A 62 1.76 0.33 -8.40
N VAL A 63 2.94 0.23 -7.79
CA VAL A 63 3.15 0.27 -6.34
C VAL A 63 4.17 1.35 -6.02
N THR A 64 3.90 2.13 -4.97
CA THR A 64 4.89 3.01 -4.33
C THR A 64 5.05 2.58 -2.87
N ALA A 65 6.26 2.66 -2.33
CA ALA A 65 6.56 2.20 -0.97
C ALA A 65 6.89 3.39 -0.06
N GLN A 66 6.27 3.42 1.11
CA GLN A 66 6.53 4.42 2.15
C GLN A 66 6.39 3.78 3.53
N ALA A 67 7.49 3.60 4.24
CA ALA A 67 7.46 3.03 5.59
C ALA A 67 6.63 3.90 6.57
N GLY A 68 7.00 5.19 6.67
CA GLY A 68 6.35 6.17 7.56
C GLY A 68 5.69 7.37 6.86
N GLY A 69 5.61 7.35 5.52
CA GLY A 69 4.97 8.43 4.75
C GLY A 69 5.88 9.55 4.27
N HIS A 70 7.20 9.39 4.42
CA HIS A 70 8.18 10.21 3.69
C HIS A 70 8.13 9.89 2.18
N ASP A 71 8.64 10.83 1.38
CA ASP A 71 8.64 10.77 -0.10
C ASP A 71 7.24 10.63 -0.71
N ALA A 72 6.27 11.30 -0.09
CA ALA A 72 4.92 11.43 -0.61
C ALA A 72 4.84 12.28 -1.87
N SER A 73 3.98 11.86 -2.79
CA SER A 73 3.71 12.56 -4.05
C SER A 73 2.20 12.66 -4.25
N GLY A 74 1.75 13.76 -4.87
CA GLY A 74 0.37 13.91 -5.34
C GLY A 74 0.10 13.19 -6.66
N ASP A 75 1.13 12.87 -7.43
CA ASP A 75 1.03 12.18 -8.73
C ASP A 75 1.05 10.66 -8.54
N VAL A 76 0.06 10.15 -7.80
CA VAL A 76 -0.07 8.72 -7.43
C VAL A 76 -1.49 8.21 -7.61
N GLU A 77 -2.25 8.81 -8.52
CA GLU A 77 -3.58 8.33 -8.88
C GLU A 77 -3.50 6.89 -9.43
N GLY A 78 -4.40 6.01 -8.97
CA GLY A 78 -4.38 4.61 -9.39
C GLY A 78 -3.25 3.74 -8.81
N VAL A 79 -2.34 4.30 -8.00
CA VAL A 79 -1.21 3.57 -7.40
C VAL A 79 -1.65 2.86 -6.12
N ILE A 80 -1.04 1.71 -5.80
CA ILE A 80 -1.17 1.08 -4.47
C ILE A 80 -0.02 1.56 -3.58
N LEU A 81 -0.34 2.13 -2.42
CA LEU A 81 0.63 2.51 -1.41
C LEU A 81 1.00 1.33 -0.53
N LEU A 82 2.28 0.97 -0.48
CA LEU A 82 2.83 -0.05 0.41
C LEU A 82 3.42 0.58 1.67
N ARG A 83 2.93 0.19 2.84
CA ARG A 83 3.52 0.45 4.15
C ARG A 83 4.34 -0.76 4.60
N THR A 84 5.57 -0.51 5.02
CA THR A 84 6.50 -1.54 5.51
C THR A 84 6.84 -1.38 6.99
N GLY A 85 6.13 -0.50 7.71
CA GLY A 85 6.43 -0.18 9.12
C GLY A 85 6.38 -1.38 10.09
N ARG A 86 5.73 -2.48 9.72
CA ARG A 86 5.70 -3.74 10.49
C ARG A 86 6.90 -4.66 10.22
N LEU A 87 7.71 -4.36 9.21
CA LEU A 87 8.91 -5.12 8.87
C LEU A 87 10.11 -4.53 9.64
N ASP A 88 10.05 -4.57 10.97
CA ASP A 88 10.93 -3.85 11.90
C ASP A 88 11.93 -4.76 12.65
N GLY A 89 12.04 -6.03 12.24
CA GLY A 89 12.94 -6.99 12.87
C GLY A 89 14.43 -6.69 12.66
N VAL A 90 15.20 -6.67 13.75
CA VAL A 90 16.67 -6.49 13.75
C VAL A 90 17.33 -7.70 14.42
N ARG A 91 18.44 -8.20 13.86
CA ARG A 91 19.27 -9.28 14.43
C ARG A 91 20.73 -8.84 14.40
N VAL A 92 21.47 -9.10 15.48
CA VAL A 92 22.88 -8.77 15.67
C VAL A 92 23.64 -10.03 16.07
#